data_AF-A0A372R676-F1
#
_entry.id   AF-A0A372R676-F1
#
_cell.length_a   1.000
_cell.length_b   1.000
_cell.length_c   1.000
_cell.angle_alpha   90.00
_cell.angle_beta   90.00
_cell.angle_gamma   90.00
#
_symmetry.space_group_name_H-M   'P 1'
#
loop_
_entity.id
_entity.type
_entity.pdbx_description
1 polymer ?
#
loop_
_entity_poly.entity_id
_entity_poly.type
_entity_poly.pdbx_seq_one_letter_code
_entity_poly.pdbx_strand_id
1 'polypeptide(L)'
;MLEIEKTVDRKLQIYLRESWTDTYTATNYAYKQSFDALNIDAIREYLSDPIEYMTTLFNSDYEVYKESLTNTILREIDEFYKSTKENLLKAVSEWSALFDPEQKYEQLQLSSFLLYLSGKSCSFKEYNSLRTFMQRRYNINMKKTPPEYDFSKILKDVDNLLGSITIEKPVDFCKLLCKSITEGEGDIQNIWTDTERYESKKRINMYLEIKISYYNQTGCSARCPLCSSKCELPDDDHTQHQVTKHLLPAFHGFRGKGTRHPTLIVCTEDEAHDTRRWAYSGDSIYLPLTEFLLKYHPSWLPFPRSEPSDEHITKMRAIWYKLKDELCKKHDMVDNTDPSWEFRYGGLIPE
;
A
#
# COMPACT_ATOMS: atom_id res chain seq x y z
N MET A 1 -2.61 20.49 -3.20
CA MET A 1 -1.40 19.64 -3.34
C MET A 1 -1.15 18.82 -2.08
N LEU A 2 -0.90 19.46 -0.93
CA LEU A 2 -0.71 18.80 0.37
C LEU A 2 -1.81 17.79 0.78
N GLU A 3 -3.05 18.00 0.35
CA GLU A 3 -4.18 17.11 0.71
C GLU A 3 -4.19 15.81 -0.10
N ILE A 4 -3.80 15.86 -1.38
CA ILE A 4 -3.66 14.67 -2.25
C ILE A 4 -2.47 13.84 -1.78
N GLU A 5 -1.32 14.47 -1.53
CA GLU A 5 -0.12 13.78 -1.03
C GLU A 5 -0.39 13.08 0.31
N LYS A 6 -1.08 13.74 1.25
CA LYS A 6 -1.52 13.10 2.51
C LYS A 6 -2.42 11.89 2.28
N THR A 7 -3.31 11.98 1.29
CA THR A 7 -4.22 10.88 0.95
C THR A 7 -3.46 9.71 0.32
N VAL A 8 -2.55 9.99 -0.62
CA VAL A 8 -1.63 9.01 -1.23
C VAL A 8 -0.82 8.32 -0.15
N ASP A 9 -0.18 9.10 0.74
CA ASP A 9 0.66 8.62 1.82
C ASP A 9 -0.12 7.70 2.76
N ARG A 10 -1.31 8.13 3.21
CA ARG A 10 -2.18 7.30 4.04
C ARG A 10 -2.55 5.98 3.35
N LYS A 11 -2.95 6.02 2.08
CA LYS A 11 -3.32 4.80 1.32
C LYS A 11 -2.12 3.86 1.17
N LEU A 12 -0.92 4.39 0.90
CA LEU A 12 0.32 3.62 0.84
C LEU A 12 0.66 2.97 2.19
N GLN A 13 0.58 3.71 3.29
CA GLN A 13 0.87 3.18 4.62
C GLN A 13 -0.09 2.05 5.03
N ILE A 14 -1.37 2.15 4.64
CA ILE A 14 -2.36 1.07 4.84
C ILE A 14 -1.93 -0.18 4.06
N TYR A 15 -1.60 -0.04 2.78
CA TYR A 15 -1.13 -1.15 1.95
C TYR A 15 0.12 -1.82 2.54
N LEU A 16 1.14 -1.04 2.90
CA LEU A 16 2.38 -1.59 3.47
C LEU A 16 2.13 -2.33 4.78
N ARG A 17 1.25 -1.79 5.64
CA ARG A 17 0.91 -2.41 6.92
C ARG A 17 0.14 -3.71 6.73
N GLU A 18 -0.97 -3.67 6.01
CA GLU A 18 -1.88 -4.81 5.85
C GLU A 18 -1.26 -5.92 5.00
N SER A 19 -0.57 -5.54 3.92
CA SER A 19 -0.08 -6.50 2.92
C SER A 19 1.35 -6.95 3.15
N TRP A 20 2.16 -6.24 3.94
CA TRP A 20 3.61 -6.52 4.03
C TRP A 20 4.22 -6.48 5.44
N THR A 21 3.46 -6.05 6.47
CA THR A 21 3.98 -5.90 7.84
C THR A 21 3.23 -6.74 8.87
N ASP A 22 1.89 -6.69 8.88
CA ASP A 22 1.09 -7.28 9.96
C ASP A 22 0.59 -8.69 9.62
N THR A 23 -0.05 -8.86 8.45
CA THR A 23 -0.77 -10.10 8.10
C THR A 23 0.00 -10.98 7.11
N TYR A 24 0.83 -10.36 6.27
CA TYR A 24 1.54 -11.01 5.16
C TYR A 24 2.95 -10.45 5.04
N THR A 25 3.84 -10.76 5.99
CA THR A 25 5.23 -10.28 5.88
C THR A 25 5.90 -10.77 4.60
N ALA A 26 6.90 -10.04 4.10
CA ALA A 26 7.58 -10.39 2.84
C ALA A 26 8.04 -11.86 2.80
N THR A 27 8.60 -12.36 3.90
CA THR A 27 8.98 -13.77 4.06
C THR A 27 7.79 -14.72 3.96
N ASN A 28 6.68 -14.43 4.66
CA ASN A 28 5.48 -15.27 4.64
C ASN A 28 4.79 -15.27 3.28
N TYR A 29 4.77 -14.11 2.60
CA TYR A 29 4.24 -14.01 1.25
C TYR A 29 5.09 -14.83 0.27
N ALA A 30 6.42 -14.69 0.32
CA ALA A 30 7.32 -15.48 -0.51
C ALA A 30 7.21 -16.98 -0.24
N TYR A 31 7.07 -17.38 1.02
CA TYR A 31 6.83 -18.78 1.38
C TYR A 31 5.52 -19.30 0.77
N LYS A 32 4.45 -18.50 0.81
CA LYS A 32 3.15 -18.85 0.21
C LYS A 32 3.24 -19.05 -1.30
N GLN A 33 3.94 -18.16 -2.00
CA GLN A 33 4.10 -18.23 -3.46
C GLN A 33 5.06 -19.35 -3.93
N SER A 34 5.93 -19.84 -3.05
CA SER A 34 6.90 -20.88 -3.36
C SER A 34 6.54 -22.22 -2.73
N PHE A 35 6.87 -22.41 -1.45
CA PHE A 35 6.77 -23.68 -0.73
C PHE A 35 5.33 -24.16 -0.53
N ASP A 36 4.39 -23.28 -0.11
CA ASP A 36 3.00 -23.72 0.08
C ASP A 36 2.29 -24.04 -1.23
N ALA A 37 2.62 -23.30 -2.30
CA ALA A 37 2.12 -23.53 -3.65
C ALA A 37 2.79 -24.75 -4.32
N LEU A 38 3.82 -25.33 -3.70
CA LEU A 38 4.66 -26.40 -4.28
C LEU A 38 5.22 -26.01 -5.67
N ASN A 39 5.46 -24.72 -5.89
CA ASN A 39 6.00 -24.20 -7.14
C ASN A 39 7.53 -24.37 -7.14
N ILE A 40 7.99 -25.39 -7.85
CA ILE A 40 9.40 -25.79 -7.86
C ILE A 40 10.34 -24.69 -8.37
N ASP A 41 9.96 -23.94 -9.40
CA ASP A 41 10.80 -22.88 -9.93
C ASP A 41 10.89 -21.70 -8.96
N ALA A 42 9.78 -21.31 -8.34
CA ALA A 42 9.78 -20.33 -7.26
C ALA A 42 10.60 -20.78 -6.04
N ILE A 43 10.54 -22.06 -5.68
CA ILE A 43 11.37 -22.64 -4.61
C ILE A 43 12.86 -22.55 -4.97
N ARG A 44 13.24 -22.85 -6.22
CA ARG A 44 14.63 -22.73 -6.69
C ARG A 44 15.12 -21.30 -6.60
N GLU A 45 14.32 -20.33 -7.04
CA GLU A 45 14.64 -18.91 -6.93
C GLU A 45 14.84 -18.51 -5.46
N TYR A 46 13.89 -18.86 -4.58
CA TYR A 46 13.98 -18.58 -3.15
C TYR A 46 15.23 -19.20 -2.50
N LEU A 47 15.54 -20.46 -2.81
CA LEU A 47 16.71 -21.15 -2.25
C LEU A 47 18.04 -20.65 -2.82
N SER A 48 18.03 -20.05 -4.01
CA SER A 48 19.21 -19.44 -4.62
C SER A 48 19.53 -18.09 -3.97
N ASP A 49 18.55 -17.18 -3.97
CA ASP A 49 18.65 -15.89 -3.31
C ASP A 49 17.27 -15.46 -2.80
N PRO A 50 16.97 -15.65 -1.50
CA PRO A 50 15.67 -15.30 -0.96
C PRO A 50 15.44 -13.78 -0.96
N ILE A 51 16.49 -12.97 -0.92
CA ILE A 51 16.39 -11.50 -0.93
C ILE A 51 15.96 -11.02 -2.32
N GLU A 52 16.63 -11.50 -3.36
CA GLU A 52 16.28 -11.18 -4.75
C GLU A 52 14.86 -11.65 -5.11
N TYR A 53 14.50 -12.86 -4.70
CA TYR A 53 13.16 -13.41 -4.93
C TYR A 53 12.06 -12.57 -4.26
N MET A 54 12.20 -12.25 -2.97
CA MET A 54 11.22 -11.42 -2.26
C MET A 54 11.14 -10.01 -2.84
N THR A 55 12.28 -9.43 -3.21
CA THR A 55 12.34 -8.10 -3.84
C THR A 55 11.57 -8.09 -5.16
N THR A 56 11.75 -9.12 -5.98
CA THR A 56 11.06 -9.28 -7.26
C THR A 56 9.55 -9.44 -7.06
N LEU A 57 9.13 -10.31 -6.12
CA LEU A 57 7.72 -10.47 -5.76
C LEU A 57 7.09 -9.17 -5.30
N PHE A 58 7.73 -8.47 -4.35
CA PHE A 58 7.24 -7.20 -3.84
C PHE A 58 7.09 -6.18 -4.97
N ASN A 59 8.11 -6.00 -5.81
CA ASN A 59 8.08 -5.02 -6.89
C ASN A 59 6.98 -5.34 -7.90
N SER A 60 6.77 -6.61 -8.24
CA SER A 60 5.68 -7.02 -9.13
C SER A 60 4.31 -6.63 -8.57
N ASP A 61 4.03 -6.97 -7.31
CA ASP A 61 2.75 -6.65 -6.67
C ASP A 61 2.58 -5.15 -6.44
N TYR A 62 3.68 -4.47 -6.09
CA TYR A 62 3.67 -3.04 -5.86
C TYR A 62 3.37 -2.26 -7.14
N GLU A 63 3.90 -2.66 -8.29
CA GLU A 63 3.60 -1.99 -9.56
C GLU A 63 2.10 -2.06 -9.89
N VAL A 64 1.46 -3.22 -9.67
CA VAL A 64 0.01 -3.38 -9.84
C VAL A 64 -0.76 -2.47 -8.88
N TYR A 65 -0.34 -2.40 -7.61
CA TYR A 65 -0.94 -1.51 -6.63
C TYR A 65 -0.76 -0.03 -6.99
N LYS A 66 0.45 0.37 -7.41
CA LYS A 66 0.83 1.73 -7.80
C LYS A 66 -0.06 2.21 -8.95
N GLU A 67 -0.24 1.40 -9.97
CA GLU A 67 -1.12 1.71 -11.10
C GLU A 67 -2.57 1.89 -10.66
N SER A 68 -3.10 0.93 -9.89
CA SER A 68 -4.47 0.95 -9.38
C SER A 68 -4.76 2.18 -8.51
N LEU A 69 -3.86 2.49 -7.56
CA LEU A 69 -3.98 3.64 -6.67
C LEU A 69 -3.95 4.96 -7.47
N THR A 70 -3.02 5.07 -8.40
CA THR A 70 -2.86 6.28 -9.21
C THR A 70 -4.10 6.53 -10.06
N ASN A 71 -4.62 5.49 -10.73
CA ASN A 71 -5.86 5.59 -11.50
C ASN A 71 -7.06 5.97 -10.61
N THR A 72 -7.13 5.43 -9.40
CA THR A 72 -8.18 5.77 -8.43
C THR A 72 -8.13 7.25 -8.04
N ILE A 73 -6.96 7.79 -7.73
CA ILE A 73 -6.79 9.20 -7.36
C ILE A 73 -7.11 10.12 -8.53
N LEU A 74 -6.64 9.78 -9.75
CA LEU A 74 -6.96 10.57 -10.94
C LEU A 74 -8.47 10.62 -11.18
N ARG A 75 -9.17 9.50 -10.97
CA ARG A 75 -10.64 9.47 -11.05
C ARG A 75 -11.30 10.32 -9.96
N GLU A 76 -10.82 10.27 -8.73
CA GLU A 76 -11.32 11.12 -7.63
C GLU A 76 -11.16 12.61 -7.98
N ILE A 77 -10.06 12.99 -8.63
CA ILE A 77 -9.82 14.35 -9.13
C ILE A 77 -10.76 14.69 -10.30
N ASP A 78 -10.93 13.78 -11.28
CA ASP A 78 -11.86 13.93 -12.40
C ASP A 78 -13.29 14.22 -11.89
N GLU A 79 -13.75 13.40 -10.93
CA GLU A 79 -15.07 13.51 -10.31
C GLU A 79 -15.21 14.83 -9.53
N PHE A 80 -14.18 15.23 -8.80
CA PHE A 80 -14.16 16.52 -8.09
C PHE A 80 -14.32 17.70 -9.05
N TYR A 81 -13.57 17.74 -10.15
CA TYR A 81 -13.67 18.83 -11.14
C TYR A 81 -15.04 18.84 -11.81
N LYS A 82 -15.53 17.68 -12.24
CA LYS A 82 -16.85 17.57 -12.87
C LYS A 82 -17.96 18.05 -11.93
N SER A 83 -17.96 17.57 -10.68
CA SER A 83 -18.95 17.97 -9.69
C SER A 83 -18.84 19.47 -9.36
N THR A 84 -17.62 19.99 -9.20
CA THR A 84 -17.39 21.43 -8.94
C THR A 84 -17.97 22.30 -10.06
N LYS A 85 -17.73 21.93 -11.32
CA LYS A 85 -18.28 22.63 -12.49
C LYS A 85 -19.80 22.62 -12.51
N GLU A 86 -20.41 21.44 -12.37
CA GLU A 86 -21.87 21.28 -12.37
C GLU A 86 -22.53 22.07 -11.23
N ASN A 87 -21.95 21.99 -10.03
CA ASN A 87 -22.43 22.69 -8.84
C ASN A 87 -22.29 24.21 -8.98
N LEU A 88 -21.19 24.70 -9.57
CA LEU A 88 -20.98 26.12 -9.80
C LEU A 88 -21.98 26.66 -10.81
N LEU A 89 -22.23 25.96 -11.92
CA LEU A 89 -23.24 26.33 -12.91
C LEU A 89 -24.65 26.41 -12.28
N LYS A 90 -24.99 25.45 -11.43
CA LYS A 90 -26.25 25.45 -10.69
C LYS A 90 -26.33 26.65 -9.74
N ALA A 91 -25.29 26.93 -8.96
CA ALA A 91 -25.26 28.06 -8.04
C ALA A 91 -25.34 29.42 -8.76
N VAL A 92 -24.64 29.58 -9.89
CA VAL A 92 -24.73 30.78 -10.74
C VAL A 92 -26.15 30.97 -11.28
N SER A 93 -26.78 29.88 -11.72
CA SER A 93 -28.16 29.91 -12.23
C SER A 93 -29.17 30.28 -11.13
N GLU A 94 -29.01 29.70 -9.94
CA GLU A 94 -29.84 30.02 -8.77
C GLU A 94 -29.68 31.49 -8.34
N TRP A 95 -28.46 32.02 -8.35
CA TRP A 95 -28.20 33.43 -8.07
C TRP A 95 -28.81 34.34 -9.13
N SER A 96 -28.61 34.03 -10.42
CA SER A 96 -29.16 34.82 -11.53
C SER A 96 -30.68 34.95 -11.48
N ALA A 97 -31.39 33.90 -11.05
CA ALA A 97 -32.85 33.88 -10.95
C ALA A 97 -33.42 34.82 -9.88
N LEU A 98 -32.57 35.39 -9.02
CA LEU A 98 -32.97 36.35 -7.99
C LEU A 98 -33.17 37.79 -8.52
N PHE A 99 -32.68 38.08 -9.72
CA PHE A 99 -32.60 39.44 -10.25
C PHE A 99 -33.49 39.63 -11.48
N ASP A 100 -34.07 40.83 -11.61
CA ASP A 100 -34.72 41.27 -12.83
C ASP A 100 -33.67 41.49 -13.96
N PRO A 101 -33.83 40.86 -15.14
CA PRO A 101 -32.93 41.02 -16.29
C PRO A 101 -32.77 42.45 -16.80
N GLU A 102 -33.79 43.29 -16.67
CA GLU A 102 -33.80 44.66 -17.23
C GLU A 102 -33.32 45.70 -16.21
N GLN A 103 -33.19 45.32 -14.94
CA GLN A 103 -32.82 46.22 -13.85
C GLN A 103 -31.30 46.36 -13.69
N LYS A 104 -30.83 47.59 -13.40
CA LYS A 104 -29.46 47.87 -12.97
C LYS A 104 -29.34 47.98 -11.45
N TYR A 105 -28.19 47.55 -10.93
CA TYR A 105 -27.89 47.46 -9.49
C TYR A 105 -26.58 48.18 -9.14
N GLU A 106 -26.66 49.49 -8.83
CA GLU A 106 -25.50 50.38 -8.70
C GLU A 106 -24.58 50.13 -7.49
N GLN A 107 -24.93 49.21 -6.58
CA GLN A 107 -24.17 48.95 -5.35
C GLN A 107 -24.02 47.44 -5.05
N LEU A 108 -24.30 46.56 -6.01
CA LEU A 108 -24.14 45.12 -5.79
C LEU A 108 -22.67 44.78 -5.98
N GLN A 109 -21.97 44.47 -4.91
CA GLN A 109 -20.55 44.11 -4.97
C GLN A 109 -20.36 42.63 -5.28
N LEU A 110 -19.27 42.28 -5.96
CA LEU A 110 -18.88 40.89 -6.24
C LEU A 110 -18.75 40.08 -4.96
N SER A 111 -18.30 40.69 -3.87
CA SER A 111 -18.26 40.07 -2.53
C SER A 111 -19.61 39.49 -2.09
N SER A 112 -20.73 40.11 -2.47
CA SER A 112 -22.07 39.60 -2.16
C SER A 112 -22.35 38.26 -2.85
N PHE A 113 -21.88 38.12 -4.10
CA PHE A 113 -21.98 36.88 -4.85
C PHE A 113 -21.00 35.82 -4.30
N LEU A 114 -19.77 36.19 -3.95
CA LEU A 114 -18.79 35.28 -3.37
C LEU A 114 -19.21 34.78 -1.98
N LEU A 115 -19.80 35.65 -1.15
CA LEU A 115 -20.42 35.30 0.13
C LEU A 115 -21.60 34.33 -0.06
N TYR A 116 -22.42 34.52 -1.09
CA TYR A 116 -23.48 33.58 -1.43
C TYR A 116 -22.92 32.21 -1.79
N LEU A 117 -21.93 32.13 -2.68
CA LEU A 117 -21.25 30.88 -3.06
C LEU A 117 -20.52 30.19 -1.91
N SER A 118 -20.17 30.95 -0.87
CA SER A 118 -19.50 30.47 0.35
C SER A 118 -20.47 30.21 1.51
N GLY A 119 -21.79 30.30 1.26
CA GLY A 119 -22.81 30.43 2.30
C GLY A 119 -22.87 29.29 3.31
N LYS A 120 -22.35 28.10 2.98
CA LYS A 120 -22.25 26.94 3.90
C LYS A 120 -21.11 27.06 4.92
N SER A 121 -19.99 27.67 4.54
CA SER A 121 -18.83 27.90 5.42
C SER A 121 -18.92 29.22 6.16
N CYS A 122 -19.72 30.17 5.67
CA CYS A 122 -20.03 31.40 6.38
C CYS A 122 -20.91 31.13 7.60
N SER A 123 -20.76 31.96 8.64
CA SER A 123 -21.64 31.88 9.80
C SER A 123 -23.09 32.17 9.39
N PHE A 124 -24.05 31.55 10.10
CA PHE A 124 -25.48 31.82 9.90
C PHE A 124 -25.79 33.32 9.99
N LYS A 125 -25.05 34.06 10.84
CA LYS A 125 -25.18 35.51 10.98
C LYS A 125 -24.77 36.26 9.71
N GLU A 126 -23.65 35.90 9.09
CA GLU A 126 -23.16 36.53 7.86
C GLU A 126 -24.13 36.29 6.70
N TYR A 127 -24.56 35.04 6.49
CA TYR A 127 -25.52 34.72 5.43
C TYR A 127 -26.87 35.44 5.62
N ASN A 128 -27.39 35.53 6.85
CA ASN A 128 -28.60 36.30 7.13
C ASN A 128 -28.43 37.82 6.94
N SER A 129 -27.23 38.32 7.21
CA SER A 129 -26.89 39.73 7.00
C SER A 129 -26.92 40.04 5.50
N LEU A 130 -26.31 39.19 4.67
CA LEU A 130 -26.43 39.26 3.21
C LEU A 130 -27.90 39.22 2.77
N ARG A 131 -28.70 38.25 3.24
CA ARG A 131 -30.12 38.16 2.88
C ARG A 131 -30.88 39.45 3.22
N THR A 132 -30.66 39.99 4.40
CA THR A 132 -31.34 41.19 4.88
C THR A 132 -30.93 42.42 4.08
N PHE A 133 -29.64 42.53 3.73
CA PHE A 133 -29.13 43.56 2.83
C PHE A 133 -29.80 43.47 1.45
N MET A 134 -29.81 42.28 0.84
CA MET A 134 -30.40 42.04 -0.49
C MET A 134 -31.91 42.36 -0.52
N GLN A 135 -32.65 41.94 0.51
CA GLN A 135 -34.08 42.25 0.61
C GLN A 135 -34.36 43.74 0.79
N ARG A 136 -33.61 44.43 1.65
CA ARG A 136 -33.86 45.86 1.93
C ARG A 136 -33.43 46.77 0.79
N ARG A 137 -32.29 46.48 0.16
CA ARG A 137 -31.69 47.36 -0.82
C ARG A 137 -32.26 47.16 -2.22
N TYR A 138 -32.60 45.92 -2.56
CA TYR A 138 -32.96 45.51 -3.92
C TYR A 138 -34.30 44.77 -4.01
N ASN A 139 -35.03 44.62 -2.90
CA ASN A 139 -36.27 43.84 -2.84
C ASN A 139 -36.11 42.36 -3.28
N ILE A 140 -34.91 41.80 -3.10
CA ILE A 140 -34.59 40.43 -3.49
C ILE A 140 -34.84 39.47 -2.33
N ASN A 141 -35.69 38.47 -2.55
CA ASN A 141 -36.02 37.46 -1.55
C ASN A 141 -35.16 36.21 -1.70
N MET A 142 -34.03 36.16 -0.97
CA MET A 142 -33.19 34.96 -0.93
C MET A 142 -33.76 33.89 0.01
N LYS A 143 -33.49 32.61 -0.30
CA LYS A 143 -33.85 31.49 0.58
C LYS A 143 -33.18 31.64 1.95
N LYS A 144 -33.87 31.17 3.01
CA LYS A 144 -33.32 31.15 4.37
C LYS A 144 -32.15 30.18 4.52
N THR A 145 -32.18 29.08 3.78
CA THR A 145 -31.10 28.10 3.72
C THR A 145 -30.02 28.58 2.76
N PRO A 146 -28.72 28.42 3.09
CA PRO A 146 -27.63 28.68 2.18
C PRO A 146 -27.65 27.68 1.00
N PRO A 147 -26.89 27.95 -0.07
CA PRO A 147 -26.69 27.00 -1.16
C PRO A 147 -26.21 25.63 -0.66
N GLU A 148 -26.55 24.59 -1.40
CA GLU A 148 -26.12 23.23 -1.08
C GLU A 148 -24.61 23.05 -1.24
N TYR A 149 -23.96 23.90 -2.03
CA TYR A 149 -22.54 23.82 -2.35
C TYR A 149 -21.75 24.90 -1.64
N ASP A 150 -20.44 24.69 -1.50
CA ASP A 150 -19.56 25.59 -0.78
C ASP A 150 -18.24 25.77 -1.51
N PHE A 151 -18.02 26.98 -2.02
CA PHE A 151 -16.83 27.33 -2.79
C PHE A 151 -15.84 28.17 -1.99
N SER A 152 -16.02 28.31 -0.68
CA SER A 152 -15.17 29.15 0.19
C SER A 152 -13.68 28.85 0.07
N LYS A 153 -13.29 27.57 -0.03
CA LYS A 153 -11.88 27.16 -0.22
C LYS A 153 -11.29 27.68 -1.54
N ILE A 154 -12.09 27.74 -2.60
CA ILE A 154 -11.65 28.16 -3.94
C ILE A 154 -11.65 29.68 -4.06
N LEU A 155 -12.62 30.34 -3.42
CA LEU A 155 -12.90 31.77 -3.59
C LEU A 155 -12.19 32.68 -2.58
N LYS A 156 -11.50 32.11 -1.58
CA LYS A 156 -10.91 32.87 -0.47
C LYS A 156 -10.03 34.03 -0.92
N ASP A 157 -9.22 33.84 -1.96
CA ASP A 157 -8.31 34.87 -2.46
C ASP A 157 -8.99 35.82 -3.44
N VAL A 158 -10.06 35.38 -4.09
CA VAL A 158 -10.83 36.16 -5.07
C VAL A 158 -11.53 37.34 -4.38
N ASP A 159 -12.12 37.11 -3.21
CA ASP A 159 -12.84 38.17 -2.48
C ASP A 159 -11.92 39.31 -2.06
N ASN A 160 -10.72 38.98 -1.58
CA ASN A 160 -9.72 39.98 -1.18
C ASN A 160 -9.24 40.84 -2.37
N LEU A 161 -9.21 40.29 -3.57
CA LEU A 161 -8.68 40.98 -4.76
C LEU A 161 -9.76 41.73 -5.53
N LEU A 162 -10.94 41.13 -5.66
CA LEU A 162 -11.97 41.55 -6.62
C LEU A 162 -13.31 41.85 -5.94
N GLY A 163 -13.45 41.61 -4.63
CA GLY A 163 -14.73 41.69 -3.92
C GLY A 163 -15.39 43.07 -3.99
N SER A 164 -14.61 44.15 -4.13
CA SER A 164 -15.13 45.52 -4.24
C SER A 164 -15.68 45.88 -5.63
N ILE A 165 -15.51 45.02 -6.64
CA ILE A 165 -16.02 45.27 -7.99
C ILE A 165 -17.54 45.29 -7.97
N THR A 166 -18.14 46.31 -8.59
CA THR A 166 -19.59 46.43 -8.73
C THR A 166 -20.10 45.59 -9.90
N ILE A 167 -21.15 44.81 -9.66
CA ILE A 167 -21.92 44.05 -10.65
C ILE A 167 -23.19 44.85 -10.97
N GLU A 168 -23.13 45.72 -11.99
CA GLU A 168 -24.28 46.54 -12.37
C GLU A 168 -25.45 45.74 -12.97
N LYS A 169 -25.13 44.67 -13.71
CA LYS A 169 -26.11 43.79 -14.38
C LYS A 169 -25.85 42.33 -13.98
N PRO A 170 -26.46 41.85 -12.87
CA PRO A 170 -26.19 40.53 -12.31
C PRO A 170 -26.53 39.40 -13.27
N VAL A 171 -27.63 39.51 -14.01
CA VAL A 171 -28.06 38.51 -14.99
C VAL A 171 -27.06 38.40 -16.15
N ASP A 172 -26.57 39.54 -16.68
CA ASP A 172 -25.58 39.54 -17.77
C ASP A 172 -24.22 39.03 -17.28
N PHE A 173 -23.80 39.40 -16.06
CA PHE A 173 -22.62 38.84 -15.41
C PHE A 173 -22.72 37.31 -15.28
N CYS A 174 -23.84 36.79 -14.76
CA CYS A 174 -24.05 35.35 -14.64
C CYS A 174 -24.05 34.63 -15.99
N LYS A 175 -24.65 35.23 -17.03
CA LYS A 175 -24.60 34.69 -18.40
C LYS A 175 -23.16 34.61 -18.91
N LEU A 176 -22.37 35.67 -18.73
CA LEU A 176 -20.96 35.69 -19.12
C LEU A 176 -20.16 34.65 -18.36
N LEU A 177 -20.36 34.54 -17.05
CA LEU A 177 -19.67 33.54 -16.22
C LEU A 177 -20.04 32.11 -16.63
N CYS A 178 -21.34 31.82 -16.83
CA CYS A 178 -21.79 30.53 -17.36
C CYS A 178 -21.15 30.23 -18.71
N LYS A 179 -21.16 31.21 -19.63
CA LYS A 179 -20.51 31.10 -20.95
C LYS A 179 -19.03 30.78 -20.78
N SER A 180 -18.29 31.47 -19.91
CA SER A 180 -16.87 31.19 -19.65
C SER A 180 -16.62 29.80 -19.04
N ILE A 181 -17.58 29.25 -18.29
CA ILE A 181 -17.49 27.90 -17.73
C ILE A 181 -17.82 26.83 -18.80
N THR A 182 -18.77 27.10 -19.70
CA THR A 182 -19.30 26.11 -20.67
C THR A 182 -18.68 26.17 -22.07
N GLU A 183 -18.34 27.36 -22.55
CA GLU A 183 -17.82 27.65 -23.88
C GLU A 183 -16.36 28.10 -23.73
N GLY A 184 -15.43 27.19 -24.06
CA GLY A 184 -13.99 27.32 -23.83
C GLY A 184 -13.27 28.36 -24.70
N GLU A 185 -13.69 29.62 -24.67
CA GLU A 185 -12.87 30.74 -25.17
C GLU A 185 -11.93 31.31 -24.08
N GLY A 186 -11.90 30.72 -22.88
CA GLY A 186 -10.98 31.08 -21.78
C GLY A 186 -10.46 29.87 -20.99
N ASP A 187 -9.31 30.06 -20.33
CA ASP A 187 -8.47 29.06 -19.64
C ASP A 187 -9.17 28.11 -18.64
N ILE A 188 -10.42 28.37 -18.24
CA ILE A 188 -11.10 27.63 -17.15
C ILE A 188 -11.52 26.20 -17.55
N GLN A 189 -11.78 25.92 -18.83
CA GLN A 189 -11.96 24.52 -19.28
C GLN A 189 -10.63 23.73 -19.38
N ASN A 190 -9.49 24.43 -19.31
CA ASN A 190 -8.15 23.86 -19.47
C ASN A 190 -7.39 23.70 -18.14
N ILE A 191 -8.06 23.73 -16.98
CA ILE A 191 -7.43 23.54 -15.65
C ILE A 191 -7.30 22.05 -15.27
N TRP A 192 -8.03 21.18 -15.99
CA TRP A 192 -7.86 19.75 -15.86
C TRP A 192 -7.88 19.08 -17.24
N THR A 193 -6.79 19.30 -17.96
CA THR A 193 -6.50 18.77 -19.29
C THR A 193 -5.83 17.40 -19.22
N ASP A 194 -5.74 16.72 -20.36
CA ASP A 194 -4.92 15.51 -20.51
C ASP A 194 -3.46 15.74 -20.07
N THR A 195 -2.94 16.95 -20.29
CA THR A 195 -1.59 17.36 -19.85
C THR A 195 -1.49 17.41 -18.33
N GLU A 196 -2.43 18.05 -17.64
CA GLU A 196 -2.41 18.13 -16.17
C GLU A 196 -2.69 16.78 -15.52
N ARG A 197 -3.53 15.95 -16.14
CA ARG A 197 -3.75 14.56 -15.76
C ARG A 197 -2.45 13.76 -15.86
N TYR A 198 -1.74 13.90 -16.97
CA TYR A 198 -0.45 13.24 -17.20
C TYR A 198 0.61 13.69 -16.18
N GLU A 199 0.75 15.00 -15.96
CA GLU A 199 1.70 15.54 -14.98
C GLU A 199 1.35 15.12 -13.55
N SER A 200 0.06 15.07 -13.20
CA SER A 200 -0.40 14.58 -11.90
C SER A 200 -0.09 13.09 -11.71
N LYS A 201 -0.32 12.27 -12.75
CA LYS A 201 0.06 10.84 -12.76
C LYS A 201 1.56 10.68 -12.48
N LYS A 202 2.40 11.45 -13.19
CA LYS A 202 3.85 11.42 -13.03
C LYS A 202 4.28 11.81 -11.61
N ARG A 203 3.68 12.86 -11.04
CA ARG A 203 3.97 13.30 -9.66
C ARG A 203 3.57 12.26 -8.62
N ILE A 204 2.39 11.64 -8.76
CA ILE A 204 1.93 10.58 -7.85
C ILE A 204 2.88 9.40 -7.91
N ASN A 205 3.24 8.93 -9.11
CA ASN A 205 4.18 7.82 -9.30
C ASN A 205 5.55 8.12 -8.68
N MET A 206 6.10 9.32 -8.94
CA MET A 206 7.38 9.73 -8.37
C MET A 206 7.33 9.80 -6.84
N TYR A 207 6.24 10.31 -6.26
CA TYR A 207 6.04 10.32 -4.81
C TYR A 207 6.02 8.91 -4.23
N LEU A 208 5.29 7.99 -4.87
CA LEU A 208 5.18 6.60 -4.46
C LEU A 208 6.53 5.88 -4.53
N GLU A 209 7.28 6.05 -5.60
CA GLU A 209 8.63 5.46 -5.78
C GLU A 209 9.62 5.93 -4.72
N ILE A 210 9.59 7.21 -4.34
CA ILE A 210 10.44 7.77 -3.28
C ILE A 210 10.08 7.21 -1.89
N LYS A 211 8.82 6.82 -1.68
CA LYS A 211 8.30 6.44 -0.36
C LYS A 211 8.43 4.96 -0.04
N ILE A 212 8.75 4.12 -1.02
CA ILE A 212 9.04 2.70 -0.78
C ILE A 212 10.41 2.59 -0.12
N SER A 213 10.48 1.84 0.97
CA SER A 213 11.73 1.44 1.61
C SER A 213 12.12 0.03 1.16
N TYR A 214 13.42 -0.20 1.01
CA TYR A 214 14.00 -1.52 0.78
C TYR A 214 13.59 -2.56 1.85
N TYR A 215 13.42 -2.11 3.09
CA TYR A 215 13.05 -2.99 4.20
C TYR A 215 11.63 -3.57 4.08
N ASN A 216 10.72 -2.86 3.39
CA ASN A 216 9.38 -3.36 3.12
C ASN A 216 9.42 -4.57 2.17
N GLN A 217 10.47 -4.68 1.35
CA GLN A 217 10.60 -5.69 0.31
C GLN A 217 11.12 -7.02 0.86
N THR A 218 11.87 -6.97 1.97
CA THR A 218 12.66 -8.12 2.42
C THR A 218 12.46 -8.46 3.89
N GLY A 219 11.95 -7.54 4.72
CA GLY A 219 11.82 -7.72 6.17
C GLY A 219 13.18 -7.93 6.86
N CYS A 220 13.15 -8.42 8.09
CA CYS A 220 14.38 -8.61 8.87
C CYS A 220 15.38 -9.55 8.20
N SER A 221 16.65 -9.16 8.21
CA SER A 221 17.74 -9.89 7.55
C SER A 221 18.14 -11.19 8.26
N ALA A 222 17.73 -11.38 9.51
CA ALA A 222 18.07 -12.57 10.31
C ALA A 222 17.55 -13.86 9.67
N ARG A 223 18.29 -14.94 9.86
CA ARG A 223 17.96 -16.29 9.38
C ARG A 223 18.08 -17.30 10.51
N CYS A 224 17.20 -18.29 10.52
CA CYS A 224 17.23 -19.37 11.48
C CYS A 224 18.62 -20.03 11.45
N PRO A 225 19.31 -20.17 12.60
CA PRO A 225 20.69 -20.67 12.63
C PRO A 225 20.83 -22.14 12.21
N LEU A 226 19.72 -22.85 12.02
CA LEU A 226 19.68 -24.27 11.74
C LEU A 226 19.29 -24.54 10.29
N CYS A 227 18.12 -24.06 9.85
CA CYS A 227 17.61 -24.28 8.49
C CYS A 227 17.80 -23.11 7.54
N SER A 228 18.32 -21.97 8.02
CA SER A 228 18.47 -20.72 7.26
C SER A 228 17.17 -20.09 6.75
N SER A 229 15.99 -20.54 7.20
CA SER A 229 14.73 -19.83 6.95
C SER A 229 14.83 -18.37 7.39
N LYS A 230 14.35 -17.44 6.57
CA LYS A 230 14.32 -16.01 6.87
C LYS A 230 13.37 -15.70 8.03
N CYS A 231 13.75 -14.73 8.87
CA CYS A 231 12.86 -14.17 9.89
C CYS A 231 11.57 -13.64 9.23
N GLU A 232 10.44 -13.90 9.87
CA GLU A 232 9.13 -13.47 9.37
C GLU A 232 8.74 -12.08 9.86
N LEU A 233 9.51 -11.46 10.75
CA LEU A 233 9.20 -10.12 11.28
C LEU A 233 9.68 -9.01 10.34
N PRO A 234 9.03 -7.82 10.40
CA PRO A 234 9.52 -6.64 9.71
C PRO A 234 10.90 -6.22 10.22
N ASP A 235 11.59 -5.37 9.46
CA ASP A 235 12.86 -4.79 9.88
C ASP A 235 12.60 -3.55 10.75
N ASP A 236 12.22 -3.80 12.01
CA ASP A 236 11.82 -2.81 13.01
C ASP A 236 12.69 -2.85 14.27
N ASP A 237 13.94 -3.30 14.12
CA ASP A 237 14.92 -3.48 15.20
C ASP A 237 14.44 -4.42 16.34
N HIS A 238 13.54 -5.37 16.03
CA HIS A 238 13.14 -6.36 17.01
C HIS A 238 14.33 -7.18 17.52
N THR A 239 14.30 -7.46 18.82
CA THR A 239 15.38 -8.19 19.50
C THR A 239 15.20 -9.70 19.48
N GLN A 240 13.99 -10.19 19.14
CA GLN A 240 13.66 -11.60 19.05
C GLN A 240 13.23 -11.95 17.64
N HIS A 241 13.86 -12.97 17.07
CA HIS A 241 13.54 -13.45 15.73
C HIS A 241 12.57 -14.62 15.78
N GLN A 242 11.70 -14.71 14.79
CA GLN A 242 10.75 -15.80 14.68
C GLN A 242 10.62 -16.28 13.24
N VAL A 243 10.36 -17.57 13.13
CA VAL A 243 9.97 -18.27 11.91
C VAL A 243 8.93 -19.30 12.30
N THR A 244 7.82 -19.34 11.58
CA THR A 244 6.79 -20.35 11.74
C THR A 244 6.97 -21.47 10.72
N LYS A 245 7.51 -21.17 9.53
CA LYS A 245 7.74 -22.15 8.45
C LYS A 245 9.22 -22.48 8.28
N HIS A 246 9.69 -23.44 9.05
CA HIS A 246 11.08 -23.90 9.03
C HIS A 246 11.37 -24.84 7.86
N LEU A 247 12.41 -24.55 7.07
CA LEU A 247 12.82 -25.39 5.95
C LEU A 247 13.68 -26.59 6.40
N LEU A 248 14.00 -27.49 5.48
CA LEU A 248 15.03 -28.51 5.73
C LEU A 248 16.41 -27.86 5.69
N PRO A 249 17.28 -28.08 6.69
CA PRO A 249 18.66 -27.61 6.66
C PRO A 249 19.43 -28.04 5.40
N ALA A 250 19.11 -29.22 4.86
CA ALA A 250 19.70 -29.73 3.63
C ALA A 250 19.45 -28.83 2.39
N PHE A 251 18.38 -28.04 2.35
CA PHE A 251 18.14 -27.08 1.26
C PHE A 251 19.24 -26.02 1.14
N HIS A 252 19.93 -25.73 2.24
CA HIS A 252 21.06 -24.80 2.29
C HIS A 252 22.41 -25.53 2.46
N GLY A 253 22.43 -26.84 2.17
CA GLY A 253 23.64 -27.66 2.20
C GLY A 253 24.10 -28.14 3.58
N PHE A 254 23.27 -28.01 4.62
CA PHE A 254 23.63 -28.52 5.94
C PHE A 254 23.62 -30.06 5.95
N ARG A 255 24.79 -30.63 6.26
CA ARG A 255 25.09 -32.06 6.08
C ARG A 255 25.99 -32.59 7.19
N GLY A 256 25.94 -33.90 7.42
CA GLY A 256 26.82 -34.56 8.37
C GLY A 256 28.29 -34.43 7.98
N LYS A 257 29.16 -34.02 8.92
CA LYS A 257 30.59 -33.75 8.66
C LYS A 257 31.35 -34.96 8.10
N GLY A 258 31.06 -36.17 8.60
CA GLY A 258 31.77 -37.40 8.19
C GLY A 258 31.11 -38.12 7.02
N THR A 259 29.78 -38.16 6.98
CA THR A 259 29.03 -38.94 5.98
C THR A 259 28.65 -38.13 4.75
N ARG A 260 28.67 -36.79 4.84
CA ARG A 260 28.11 -35.86 3.85
C ARG A 260 26.62 -36.08 3.57
N HIS A 261 25.93 -36.84 4.42
CA HIS A 261 24.50 -37.07 4.30
C HIS A 261 23.74 -35.76 4.59
N PRO A 262 22.72 -35.41 3.80
CA PRO A 262 21.84 -34.27 4.06
C PRO A 262 21.13 -34.40 5.41
N THR A 263 20.89 -33.27 6.07
CA THR A 263 20.08 -33.22 7.30
C THR A 263 18.61 -33.04 6.95
N LEU A 264 17.86 -34.14 6.96
CA LEU A 264 16.47 -34.23 6.49
C LEU A 264 15.43 -34.12 7.63
N ILE A 265 15.68 -33.22 8.58
CA ILE A 265 14.82 -32.99 9.74
C ILE A 265 14.51 -31.50 9.81
N VAL A 266 13.22 -31.16 9.92
CA VAL A 266 12.78 -29.79 10.14
C VAL A 266 13.11 -29.41 11.57
N CYS A 267 13.67 -28.21 11.78
CA CYS A 267 14.27 -27.82 13.06
C CYS A 267 13.31 -27.77 14.24
N THR A 268 12.01 -27.72 13.98
CA THR A 268 10.95 -27.70 14.97
C THR A 268 10.50 -29.10 15.38
N GLU A 269 10.92 -30.17 14.69
CA GLU A 269 10.55 -31.55 15.03
C GLU A 269 11.11 -31.96 16.39
N ASP A 270 10.41 -32.83 17.11
CA ASP A 270 10.88 -33.36 18.41
C ASP A 270 12.27 -34.02 18.29
N GLU A 271 12.56 -34.70 17.17
CA GLU A 271 13.89 -35.28 16.94
C GLU A 271 15.00 -34.21 16.98
N ALA A 272 14.74 -33.01 16.43
CA ALA A 272 15.70 -31.90 16.42
C ALA A 272 15.96 -31.36 17.84
N HIS A 273 14.94 -31.37 18.69
CA HIS A 273 15.02 -30.88 20.07
C HIS A 273 15.61 -31.91 21.04
N ASP A 274 15.13 -33.15 20.99
CA ASP A 274 15.33 -34.13 22.06
C ASP A 274 16.49 -35.10 21.76
N THR A 275 16.66 -35.47 20.49
CA THR A 275 17.59 -36.54 20.08
C THR A 275 18.84 -35.99 19.43
N ARG A 276 18.70 -34.93 18.61
CA ARG A 276 19.82 -34.33 17.89
C ARG A 276 20.70 -33.49 18.82
N ARG A 277 21.97 -33.39 18.43
CA ARG A 277 22.96 -32.55 19.09
C ARG A 277 23.57 -31.61 18.05
N TRP A 278 23.76 -30.36 18.43
CA TRP A 278 24.14 -29.25 17.56
C TRP A 278 25.45 -28.62 18.02
N ALA A 279 26.26 -28.16 17.08
CA ALA A 279 27.59 -27.62 17.33
C ALA A 279 28.05 -26.81 16.11
N TYR A 280 28.95 -25.85 16.35
CA TYR A 280 29.71 -25.21 15.28
C TYR A 280 30.93 -26.04 14.88
N SER A 281 31.44 -25.76 13.68
CA SER A 281 32.71 -26.35 13.24
C SER A 281 33.83 -25.88 14.18
N GLY A 282 34.36 -26.80 14.97
CA GLY A 282 35.42 -26.53 15.96
C GLY A 282 34.98 -26.77 17.40
N ASP A 283 33.69 -26.92 17.67
CA ASP A 283 33.21 -27.31 19.00
C ASP A 283 33.59 -28.75 19.32
N SER A 284 34.09 -28.97 20.54
CA SER A 284 34.47 -30.29 21.05
C SER A 284 33.28 -31.08 21.59
N ILE A 285 32.15 -30.43 21.86
CA ILE A 285 30.95 -31.01 22.45
C ILE A 285 29.74 -30.56 21.64
N TYR A 286 28.87 -31.51 21.31
CA TYR A 286 27.60 -31.23 20.67
C TYR A 286 26.52 -31.08 21.76
N LEU A 287 25.74 -30.00 21.69
CA LEU A 287 24.77 -29.61 22.72
C LEU A 287 23.33 -29.96 22.30
N PRO A 288 22.41 -30.19 23.25
CA PRO A 288 20.98 -30.14 22.99
C PRO A 288 20.58 -28.80 22.34
N LEU A 289 19.49 -28.78 21.56
CA LEU A 289 19.12 -27.61 20.76
C LEU A 289 18.94 -26.34 21.60
N THR A 290 18.20 -26.41 22.71
CA THR A 290 17.97 -25.25 23.58
C THR A 290 19.26 -24.69 24.15
N GLU A 291 20.19 -25.55 24.57
CA GLU A 291 21.50 -25.12 25.09
C GLU A 291 22.38 -24.52 23.99
N PHE A 292 22.34 -25.10 22.79
CA PHE A 292 23.03 -24.56 21.62
C PHE A 292 22.53 -23.15 21.27
N LEU A 293 21.21 -22.95 21.20
CA LEU A 293 20.61 -21.65 20.92
C LEU A 293 20.88 -20.64 22.04
N LEU A 294 20.78 -21.06 23.31
CA LEU A 294 21.07 -20.16 24.43
C LEU A 294 22.53 -19.67 24.39
N LYS A 295 23.47 -20.54 24.01
CA LYS A 295 24.89 -20.22 23.93
C LYS A 295 25.22 -19.28 22.76
N TYR A 296 24.63 -19.52 21.58
CA TYR A 296 25.07 -18.86 20.34
C TYR A 296 24.05 -17.92 19.69
N HIS A 297 22.75 -18.18 19.89
CA HIS A 297 21.64 -17.49 19.21
C HIS A 297 20.48 -17.18 20.16
N PRO A 298 20.71 -16.48 21.28
CA PRO A 298 19.69 -16.28 22.30
C PRO A 298 18.47 -15.49 21.80
N SER A 299 18.62 -14.68 20.74
CA SER A 299 17.51 -13.96 20.08
C SER A 299 16.50 -14.86 19.37
N TRP A 300 16.81 -16.16 19.20
CA TRP A 300 15.92 -17.16 18.64
C TRP A 300 15.16 -17.96 19.71
N LEU A 301 15.29 -17.59 20.98
CA LEU A 301 14.55 -18.20 22.09
C LEU A 301 13.34 -17.33 22.49
N PRO A 302 12.16 -17.95 22.76
CA PRO A 302 11.89 -19.38 22.73
C PRO A 302 11.81 -19.95 21.31
N PHE A 303 12.38 -21.15 21.11
CA PHE A 303 12.38 -21.81 19.80
C PHE A 303 11.15 -22.73 19.67
N PRO A 304 10.40 -22.67 18.55
CA PRO A 304 9.16 -23.43 18.42
C PRO A 304 9.40 -24.94 18.31
N ARG A 305 8.41 -25.71 18.77
CA ARG A 305 8.24 -27.14 18.48
C ARG A 305 7.02 -27.30 17.57
N SER A 306 7.17 -28.06 16.49
CA SER A 306 6.09 -28.43 15.58
C SER A 306 5.36 -29.65 16.14
N GLU A 307 4.05 -29.73 15.93
CA GLU A 307 3.30 -30.93 16.31
C GLU A 307 3.48 -32.01 15.22
N PRO A 308 3.74 -33.28 15.58
CA PRO A 308 4.30 -34.28 14.67
C PRO A 308 3.39 -34.76 13.50
N SER A 309 2.17 -34.22 13.37
CA SER A 309 1.26 -34.46 12.23
C SER A 309 1.32 -33.38 11.14
N ASP A 310 2.28 -32.46 11.22
CA ASP A 310 2.28 -31.24 10.42
C ASP A 310 2.39 -31.48 8.91
N GLU A 311 1.38 -31.00 8.17
CA GLU A 311 1.34 -30.86 6.71
C GLU A 311 2.63 -30.21 6.18
N HIS A 312 3.17 -29.26 6.94
CA HIS A 312 4.43 -28.57 6.66
C HIS A 312 5.62 -29.54 6.48
N ILE A 313 5.79 -30.48 7.41
CA ILE A 313 6.89 -31.47 7.34
C ILE A 313 6.72 -32.33 6.09
N THR A 314 5.49 -32.75 5.80
CA THR A 314 5.16 -33.53 4.60
C THR A 314 5.53 -32.76 3.32
N LYS A 315 5.19 -31.47 3.22
CA LYS A 315 5.59 -30.61 2.10
C LYS A 315 7.09 -30.51 1.97
N MET A 316 7.81 -30.24 3.06
CA MET A 316 9.27 -30.13 3.04
C MET A 316 9.94 -31.39 2.52
N ARG A 317 9.47 -32.56 2.94
CA ARG A 317 10.00 -33.86 2.49
C ARG A 317 9.66 -34.15 1.02
N ALA A 318 8.48 -33.75 0.56
CA ALA A 318 8.11 -33.84 -0.87
C ALA A 318 8.98 -32.95 -1.75
N ILE A 319 9.20 -31.70 -1.33
CA ILE A 319 10.08 -30.75 -2.03
C ILE A 319 11.51 -31.29 -2.07
N TRP A 320 12.02 -31.82 -0.96
CA TRP A 320 13.32 -32.49 -0.95
C TRP A 320 13.36 -33.65 -1.94
N TYR A 321 12.37 -34.53 -1.93
CA TYR A 321 12.36 -35.67 -2.84
C TYR A 321 12.43 -35.23 -4.31
N LYS A 322 11.74 -34.15 -4.67
CA LYS A 322 11.78 -33.55 -6.02
C LYS A 322 13.12 -32.89 -6.37
N LEU A 323 13.81 -32.28 -5.41
CA LEU A 323 15.03 -31.49 -5.63
C LEU A 323 16.33 -32.17 -5.16
N LYS A 324 16.27 -33.38 -4.59
CA LYS A 324 17.41 -33.99 -3.91
C LYS A 324 18.63 -34.15 -4.81
N ASP A 325 18.46 -34.50 -6.09
CA ASP A 325 19.58 -34.74 -7.00
C ASP A 325 20.33 -33.43 -7.31
N GLU A 326 19.59 -32.37 -7.62
CA GLU A 326 20.16 -31.04 -7.89
C GLU A 326 20.81 -30.45 -6.63
N LEU A 327 20.16 -30.57 -5.47
CA LEU A 327 20.67 -30.04 -4.21
C LEU A 327 21.88 -30.84 -3.70
N CYS A 328 21.86 -32.17 -3.83
CA CYS A 328 23.01 -33.00 -3.49
C CYS A 328 24.21 -32.68 -4.37
N LYS A 329 23.99 -32.46 -5.67
CA LYS A 329 25.06 -32.01 -6.57
C LYS A 329 25.57 -30.62 -6.19
N LYS A 330 24.68 -29.64 -6.00
CA LYS A 330 25.01 -28.23 -5.69
C LYS A 330 25.82 -28.10 -4.41
N HIS A 331 25.42 -28.83 -3.38
CA HIS A 331 26.02 -28.76 -2.05
C HIS A 331 26.94 -29.95 -1.72
N ASP A 332 27.33 -30.73 -2.73
CA ASP A 332 28.25 -31.86 -2.60
C ASP A 332 27.78 -32.91 -1.55
N MET A 333 26.47 -33.09 -1.37
CA MET A 333 25.91 -34.06 -0.41
C MET A 333 25.83 -35.47 -1.01
N VAL A 334 25.81 -36.49 -0.15
CA VAL A 334 25.57 -37.88 -0.53
C VAL A 334 24.13 -38.23 -0.17
N ASP A 335 23.27 -38.47 -1.17
CA ASP A 335 21.87 -38.80 -0.96
C ASP A 335 21.75 -40.07 -0.09
N ASN A 336 21.07 -39.93 1.05
CA ASN A 336 20.70 -41.02 1.94
C ASN A 336 19.21 -40.99 2.26
N THR A 337 18.41 -40.39 1.38
CA THR A 337 16.95 -40.32 1.51
C THR A 337 16.38 -41.73 1.62
N ASP A 338 15.52 -41.95 2.61
CA ASP A 338 14.86 -43.25 2.82
C ASP A 338 14.08 -43.63 1.56
N PRO A 339 14.32 -44.81 0.94
CA PRO A 339 13.63 -45.23 -0.28
C PRO A 339 12.10 -45.19 -0.18
N SER A 340 11.53 -45.34 1.01
CA SER A 340 10.08 -45.24 1.22
C SER A 340 9.51 -43.84 0.98
N TRP A 341 10.37 -42.80 0.91
CA TRP A 341 9.94 -41.43 0.60
C TRP A 341 9.41 -41.28 -0.82
N GLU A 342 9.86 -42.12 -1.75
CA GLU A 342 9.31 -42.17 -3.11
C GLU A 342 7.80 -42.40 -3.08
N PHE A 343 7.39 -43.46 -2.38
CA PHE A 343 5.98 -43.81 -2.25
C PHE A 343 5.20 -42.81 -1.39
N ARG A 344 5.82 -42.27 -0.32
CA ARG A 344 5.15 -41.37 0.61
C ARG A 344 4.98 -39.94 0.08
N TYR A 345 5.93 -39.46 -0.71
CA TYR A 345 6.02 -38.04 -1.07
C TYR A 345 6.25 -37.79 -2.56
N GLY A 346 6.75 -38.76 -3.33
CA GLY A 346 7.10 -38.58 -4.74
C GLY A 346 5.92 -38.22 -5.64
N GLY A 347 4.69 -38.59 -5.26
CA GLY A 347 3.48 -38.24 -6.00
C GLY A 347 2.83 -36.90 -5.59
N LEU A 348 3.37 -36.18 -4.61
CA LEU A 348 2.73 -34.97 -4.07
C LEU A 348 3.02 -33.71 -4.91
N ILE A 349 4.06 -33.73 -5.74
CA ILE A 349 4.42 -32.64 -6.65
C ILE A 349 4.45 -33.23 -8.06
N PRO A 350 3.60 -32.76 -8.98
CA PRO A 350 3.59 -33.24 -10.37
C PRO A 350 4.95 -33.12 -11.06
N GLU A 351 5.14 -33.87 -12.15
CA GLU A 351 6.39 -33.82 -12.92
C GLU A 351 6.68 -32.45 -13.52
#